data_AF-A0A327Y7W4-F1
#
_entry.id   AF-A0A327Y7W4-F1
#
_cell.length_a   1.000
_cell.length_b   1.000
_cell.length_c   1.000
_cell.angle_alpha   90.00
_cell.angle_beta   90.00
_cell.angle_gamma   90.00
#
_symmetry.space_group_name_H-M   'P 1'
#
loop_
_entity.id
_entity.type
_entity.pdbx_description
1 polymer ?
#
loop_
_entity_poly.entity_id
_entity_poly.type
_entity_poly.pdbx_seq_one_letter_code
_entity_poly.pdbx_strand_id
1 'polypeptide(L)'
;MTIFILLLQCSFPFIHIVQAAYPDTEAEFEEYLRNIDVQVYNTQGYKANFSTYKVYNQIVYGNQHGRWKNGSLCPKGGSEYEYLGYNYAGESVTNYCFPNDARGDDAPEDWNFIEVDPKFVSWNKLDDAQYNQIYYTPLQGHGATTLTVNSMGGRAFAEVQTAPTWRSWGSVYTRHRDSRGKIWYATFNVPPIANGVLLEGTIATDKETYVIPSNATSTTVHYTVRAKAAGTGKYFNFNQVKSLKAAFDPKGNSNLGISDYNSTSKQQYTLKSGSFNLTRDEYGVGTHTIRLEGYTSIESVWGDKDVQEPSKTITLIVEPEADRYTETTFEVTPELTKFENTDVVVNAKVTGKLYGLTDTTKIKRWIFSAREKEVTTPQTELKDEKTLTSSHTFQFTIPKEKIINGFVDAVTVKEFVQTYVGRAKVELIDFILTMRN
;
A
#
# COMPACT_ATOMS: atom_id res chain seq x y z
N MET A 1 8.81 -12.49 49.41
CA MET A 1 7.53 -11.80 49.17
C MET A 1 7.80 -10.31 49.20
N THR A 2 7.12 -9.56 48.33
CA THR A 2 7.25 -8.11 48.04
C THR A 2 8.29 -7.76 46.96
N ILE A 3 7.86 -7.88 45.71
CA ILE A 3 8.50 -7.26 44.53
C ILE A 3 7.97 -5.83 44.43
N PHE A 4 8.87 -4.85 44.43
CA PHE A 4 8.56 -3.44 44.16
C PHE A 4 8.46 -3.27 42.63
N ILE A 5 7.24 -3.06 42.12
CA ILE A 5 7.02 -2.66 40.73
C ILE A 5 7.15 -1.14 40.67
N LEU A 6 8.25 -0.66 40.07
CA LEU A 6 8.43 0.75 39.74
C LEU A 6 7.57 1.06 38.50
N LEU A 7 6.40 1.66 38.72
CA LEU A 7 5.58 2.23 37.65
C LEU A 7 6.25 3.52 37.15
N LEU A 8 7.00 3.40 36.05
CA LEU A 8 7.49 4.54 35.30
C LEU A 8 6.29 5.18 34.57
N GLN A 9 5.65 6.17 35.20
CA GLN A 9 4.69 7.04 34.51
C GLN A 9 5.45 7.91 33.52
N CYS A 10 5.56 7.45 32.27
CA CYS A 10 5.84 8.32 31.13
C CYS A 10 4.68 9.29 30.99
N SER A 11 4.82 10.46 31.60
CA SER A 11 4.06 11.65 31.27
C SER A 11 4.47 12.05 29.85
N PHE A 12 3.74 11.53 28.85
CA PHE A 12 3.78 12.09 27.52
C PHE A 12 3.26 13.53 27.63
N PRO A 13 4.05 14.57 27.33
CA PRO A 13 3.46 15.87 27.09
C PRO A 13 2.50 15.70 25.91
N PHE A 14 1.23 16.04 26.13
CA PHE A 14 0.30 16.31 25.04
C PHE A 14 0.91 17.45 24.23
N ILE A 15 1.73 17.10 23.24
CA ILE A 15 1.98 18.01 22.13
C ILE A 15 0.64 18.05 21.41
N HIS A 16 -0.13 19.10 21.63
CA HIS A 16 -1.10 19.54 20.65
C HIS A 16 -0.31 19.82 19.38
N ILE A 17 -0.20 18.80 18.52
CA ILE A 17 0.12 19.02 17.13
C ILE A 17 -1.08 19.79 16.61
N VAL A 18 -0.96 21.12 16.56
CA VAL A 18 -1.76 21.92 15.66
C VAL A 18 -1.45 21.33 14.29
N GLN A 19 -2.35 20.48 13.81
CA GLN A 19 -2.32 19.97 12.46
C GLN A 19 -2.23 21.20 11.56
N ALA A 20 -1.10 21.37 10.88
CA ALA A 20 -0.92 22.46 9.93
C ALA A 20 -2.14 22.45 9.00
N ALA A 21 -2.79 23.60 8.82
CA ALA A 21 -3.95 23.72 7.96
C ALA A 21 -3.52 23.38 6.53
N TYR A 22 -3.74 22.14 6.10
CA TYR A 22 -3.69 21.78 4.69
C TYR A 22 -4.84 22.53 4.00
N PRO A 23 -4.59 23.26 2.89
CA PRO A 23 -3.37 23.23 2.06
C PRO A 23 -2.29 24.28 2.39
N ASP A 24 -1.03 24.05 1.97
CA ASP A 24 0.14 24.88 2.35
C ASP A 24 0.49 25.96 1.32
N THR A 25 0.01 25.82 0.08
CA THR A 25 0.16 26.80 -1.00
C THR A 25 -1.19 27.28 -1.57
N GLU A 26 -1.20 28.44 -2.23
CA GLU A 26 -2.41 28.98 -2.87
C GLU A 26 -2.90 28.10 -4.02
N ALA A 27 -1.99 27.46 -4.76
CA ALA A 27 -2.35 26.54 -5.83
C ALA A 27 -3.03 25.28 -5.29
N GLU A 28 -2.48 24.69 -4.22
CA GLU A 28 -3.11 23.55 -3.54
C GLU A 28 -4.43 23.95 -2.89
N PHE A 29 -4.57 25.21 -2.43
CA PHE A 29 -5.83 25.74 -1.93
C PHE A 29 -6.89 25.88 -3.01
N GLU A 30 -6.57 26.44 -4.17
CA GLU A 30 -7.50 26.46 -5.29
C GLU A 30 -7.89 25.05 -5.76
N GLU A 31 -6.92 24.14 -5.81
CA GLU A 31 -7.17 22.75 -6.16
C GLU A 31 -8.07 22.07 -5.11
N TYR A 32 -7.82 22.31 -3.82
CA TYR A 32 -8.68 21.89 -2.72
C TYR A 32 -10.10 22.42 -2.92
N LEU A 33 -10.29 23.72 -3.19
CA LEU A 33 -11.60 24.32 -3.44
C LEU A 33 -12.35 23.65 -4.60
N ARG A 34 -11.69 23.49 -5.76
CA ARG A 34 -12.26 22.80 -6.94
C ARG A 34 -12.63 21.36 -6.61
N ASN A 35 -11.82 20.69 -5.81
CA ASN A 35 -12.05 19.32 -5.39
C ASN A 35 -13.22 19.17 -4.40
N ILE A 36 -13.52 20.21 -3.63
CA ILE A 36 -14.62 20.25 -2.66
C ILE A 36 -15.94 20.75 -3.25
N ASP A 37 -16.00 20.92 -4.58
CA ASP A 37 -17.11 21.55 -5.31
C ASP A 37 -17.50 22.93 -4.73
N VAL A 38 -16.55 23.56 -4.04
CA VAL A 38 -16.65 24.96 -3.62
C VAL A 38 -16.02 25.76 -4.74
N GLN A 39 -16.82 26.65 -5.30
CA GLN A 39 -16.35 27.50 -6.39
C GLN A 39 -15.14 28.31 -5.91
N VAL A 40 -14.11 28.44 -6.74
CA VAL A 40 -12.95 29.31 -6.43
C VAL A 40 -13.35 30.78 -6.35
N TYR A 41 -14.48 31.12 -6.97
CA TYR A 41 -15.08 32.44 -6.95
C TYR A 41 -16.48 32.36 -6.35
N ASN A 42 -16.85 33.36 -5.55
CA ASN A 42 -18.23 33.47 -5.09
C ASN A 42 -19.15 33.99 -6.21
N THR A 43 -20.45 34.11 -5.92
CA THR A 43 -21.46 34.61 -6.87
C THR A 43 -21.24 36.05 -7.35
N GLN A 44 -20.36 36.81 -6.68
CA GLN A 44 -20.00 38.19 -7.03
C GLN A 44 -18.62 38.29 -7.71
N GLY A 45 -17.94 37.17 -7.96
CA GLY A 45 -16.64 37.15 -8.62
C GLY A 45 -15.43 37.40 -7.71
N TYR A 46 -15.60 37.38 -6.39
CA TYR A 46 -14.46 37.43 -5.46
C TYR A 46 -13.81 36.07 -5.35
N LYS A 47 -12.48 36.01 -5.48
CA LYS A 47 -11.67 34.80 -5.32
C LYS A 47 -11.59 34.37 -3.86
N ALA A 48 -11.63 33.08 -3.57
CA ALA A 48 -11.40 32.54 -2.23
C ALA A 48 -10.01 32.92 -1.70
N ASN A 49 -9.93 33.33 -0.44
CA ASN A 49 -8.73 33.94 0.13
C ASN A 49 -7.89 32.95 0.93
N PHE A 50 -6.79 32.50 0.31
CA PHE A 50 -5.85 31.57 0.93
C PHE A 50 -5.19 32.12 2.21
N SER A 51 -4.87 33.42 2.24
CA SER A 51 -4.24 34.05 3.40
C SER A 51 -5.18 34.06 4.60
N THR A 52 -6.47 34.33 4.37
CA THR A 52 -7.49 34.23 5.41
C THR A 52 -7.70 32.77 5.85
N TYR A 53 -7.75 31.83 4.91
CA TYR A 53 -7.86 30.41 5.23
C TYR A 53 -6.71 29.93 6.15
N LYS A 54 -5.46 30.30 5.86
CA LYS A 54 -4.31 29.91 6.70
C LYS A 54 -4.35 30.46 8.13
N VAL A 55 -4.94 31.63 8.33
CA VAL A 55 -4.97 32.29 9.64
C VAL A 55 -6.19 31.85 10.46
N TYR A 56 -7.37 31.75 9.83
CA TYR A 56 -8.63 31.54 10.54
C TYR A 56 -9.27 30.17 10.26
N ASN A 57 -8.70 29.37 9.35
CA ASN A 57 -9.22 28.07 8.88
C ASN A 57 -10.69 28.15 8.41
N GLN A 58 -11.04 29.24 7.74
CA GLN A 58 -12.36 29.49 7.17
C GLN A 58 -12.27 29.79 5.67
N ILE A 59 -13.19 29.21 4.90
CA ILE A 59 -13.30 29.47 3.47
C ILE A 59 -14.12 30.74 3.28
N VAL A 60 -13.44 31.84 2.96
CA VAL A 60 -14.04 33.14 2.65
C VAL A 60 -13.48 33.69 1.34
N TYR A 61 -14.19 34.62 0.73
CA TYR A 61 -13.89 35.18 -0.58
C TYR A 61 -13.53 36.66 -0.47
N GLY A 62 -12.62 37.13 -1.32
CA GLY A 62 -12.17 38.52 -1.35
C GLY A 62 -11.27 38.89 -0.18
N ASN A 63 -10.97 40.17 -0.06
CA ASN A 63 -10.05 40.69 0.96
C ASN A 63 -10.79 41.04 2.26
N GLN A 64 -10.04 40.99 3.36
CA GLN A 64 -10.48 41.54 4.64
C GLN A 64 -10.78 43.03 4.48
N HIS A 65 -11.82 43.52 5.16
CA HIS A 65 -12.29 44.89 5.04
C HIS A 65 -13.07 45.34 6.29
N GLY A 66 -13.57 46.58 6.25
CA GLY A 66 -14.28 47.21 7.37
C GLY A 66 -13.32 47.90 8.33
N ARG A 67 -13.75 48.03 9.59
CA ARG A 67 -12.94 48.69 10.62
C ARG A 67 -11.69 47.87 10.96
N TRP A 68 -10.62 48.56 11.33
CA TRP A 68 -9.37 47.98 11.79
C TRP A 68 -9.14 48.35 13.25
N LYS A 69 -8.94 47.36 14.12
CA LYS A 69 -8.88 47.59 15.57
C LYS A 69 -7.78 46.77 16.23
N ASN A 70 -7.06 47.39 17.16
CA ASN A 70 -6.05 46.73 17.99
C ASN A 70 -6.71 45.94 19.13
N GLY A 71 -6.07 44.86 19.55
CA GLY A 71 -6.49 44.04 20.69
C GLY A 71 -7.29 42.80 20.30
N SER A 72 -6.81 42.07 19.29
CA SER A 72 -7.38 40.78 18.84
C SER A 72 -7.83 39.92 20.01
N LEU A 73 -9.01 39.31 19.89
CA LEU A 73 -9.52 38.33 20.86
C LEU A 73 -8.83 36.96 20.72
N CYS A 74 -8.06 36.76 19.65
CA CYS A 74 -7.38 35.51 19.37
C CYS A 74 -5.98 35.46 19.99
N PRO A 75 -5.44 34.26 20.31
CA PRO A 75 -4.18 34.10 21.04
C PRO A 75 -2.97 34.78 20.37
N LYS A 76 -3.01 34.94 19.05
CA LYS A 76 -1.96 35.63 18.28
C LYS A 76 -1.80 37.11 18.67
N GLY A 77 -2.83 37.72 19.27
CA GLY A 77 -2.85 39.14 19.59
C GLY A 77 -2.78 40.02 18.35
N GLY A 78 -2.49 41.31 18.54
CA GLY A 78 -2.35 42.26 17.43
C GLY A 78 -3.66 42.91 17.02
N SER A 79 -3.79 43.20 15.73
CA SER A 79 -4.86 44.01 15.15
C SER A 79 -5.67 43.19 14.16
N GLU A 80 -6.97 43.45 14.08
CA GLU A 80 -7.92 42.65 13.31
C GLU A 80 -8.84 43.52 12.47
N TYR A 81 -9.19 43.03 11.28
CA TYR A 81 -10.28 43.58 10.47
C TYR A 81 -11.63 43.07 10.98
N GLU A 82 -12.65 43.91 10.84
CA GLU A 82 -14.04 43.61 11.18
C GLU A 82 -14.61 42.45 10.36
N TYR A 83 -14.28 42.41 9.06
CA TYR A 83 -14.73 41.37 8.15
C TYR A 83 -13.55 40.61 7.56
N LEU A 84 -13.67 39.28 7.53
CA LEU A 84 -12.70 38.36 6.95
C LEU A 84 -12.75 38.33 5.41
N GLY A 85 -13.87 38.78 4.85
CA GLY A 85 -14.18 38.74 3.43
C GLY A 85 -15.68 38.56 3.23
N TYR A 86 -16.06 37.75 2.25
CA TYR A 86 -17.42 37.45 1.87
C TYR A 86 -17.68 35.95 1.88
N ASN A 87 -18.94 35.54 2.09
CA ASN A 87 -19.37 34.16 1.91
C ASN A 87 -19.65 33.87 0.42
N TYR A 88 -20.10 32.66 0.10
CA TYR A 88 -20.41 32.27 -1.28
C TYR A 88 -21.52 33.12 -1.93
N ALA A 89 -22.47 33.63 -1.14
CA ALA A 89 -23.54 34.52 -1.64
C ALA A 89 -23.09 35.97 -1.82
N GLY A 90 -21.88 36.33 -1.35
CA GLY A 90 -21.34 37.68 -1.38
C GLY A 90 -21.71 38.54 -0.16
N GLU A 91 -22.20 37.93 0.92
CA GLU A 91 -22.48 38.61 2.19
C GLU A 91 -21.20 38.66 3.04
N SER A 92 -21.02 39.71 3.82
CA SER A 92 -19.79 39.89 4.61
C SER A 92 -19.69 38.87 5.75
N VAL A 93 -18.52 38.24 5.88
CA VAL A 93 -18.22 37.31 6.98
C VAL A 93 -17.49 38.08 8.07
N THR A 94 -18.09 38.17 9.25
CA THR A 94 -17.53 38.89 10.40
C THR A 94 -16.40 38.09 11.03
N ASN A 95 -15.42 38.78 11.60
CA ASN A 95 -14.23 38.16 12.20
C ASN A 95 -14.44 37.92 13.70
N TYR A 96 -14.41 36.67 14.15
CA TYR A 96 -14.52 36.30 15.57
C TYR A 96 -13.34 36.79 16.43
N CYS A 97 -12.18 37.04 15.81
CA CYS A 97 -11.02 37.65 16.49
C CYS A 97 -11.19 39.17 16.66
N PHE A 98 -12.16 39.80 15.99
CA PHE A 98 -12.34 41.24 16.04
C PHE A 98 -12.71 41.71 17.46
N PRO A 99 -12.06 42.75 18.00
CA PRO A 99 -12.28 43.15 19.38
C PRO A 99 -13.67 43.74 19.59
N ASN A 100 -14.39 43.25 20.60
CA ASN A 100 -15.71 43.75 20.95
C ASN A 100 -15.72 45.28 21.14
N ASP A 101 -16.76 45.92 20.63
CA ASP A 101 -16.98 47.37 20.79
C ASP A 101 -17.55 47.73 22.17
N ALA A 102 -18.11 46.75 22.89
CA ALA A 102 -18.27 46.79 24.34
C ALA A 102 -17.96 45.42 24.95
N ARG A 103 -17.23 45.42 26.05
CA ARG A 103 -17.10 44.24 26.92
C ARG A 103 -18.20 44.37 27.96
N GLY A 104 -19.23 43.52 27.89
CA GLY A 104 -20.02 43.23 29.07
C GLY A 104 -19.17 42.45 30.07
N ASP A 105 -19.53 42.50 31.35
CA ASP A 105 -18.86 41.71 32.39
C ASP A 105 -19.33 40.23 32.37
N ASP A 106 -20.43 39.94 31.66
CA ASP A 106 -21.07 38.63 31.62
C ASP A 106 -20.46 37.72 30.54
N ALA A 107 -20.38 36.43 30.84
CA ALA A 107 -19.95 35.41 29.91
C ALA A 107 -20.97 35.25 28.75
N PRO A 108 -20.54 34.81 27.55
CA PRO A 108 -21.45 34.60 26.42
C PRO A 108 -22.66 33.72 26.72
N GLU A 109 -22.54 32.78 27.64
CA GLU A 109 -23.62 31.92 28.13
C GLU A 109 -24.77 32.69 28.77
N ASP A 110 -24.51 33.86 29.36
CA ASP A 110 -25.47 34.69 30.08
C ASP A 110 -25.98 35.87 29.23
N TRP A 111 -25.55 35.99 27.98
CA TRP A 111 -25.97 37.08 27.11
C TRP A 111 -27.44 36.98 26.72
N ASN A 112 -28.10 38.14 26.67
CA ASN A 112 -29.45 38.26 26.15
C ASN A 112 -29.44 38.24 24.62
N PHE A 113 -29.37 37.04 24.03
CA PHE A 113 -29.44 36.85 22.58
C PHE A 113 -30.77 37.30 22.01
N ILE A 114 -30.72 37.90 20.83
CA ILE A 114 -31.91 38.32 20.09
C ILE A 114 -31.92 37.68 18.72
N GLU A 115 -33.11 37.53 18.14
CA GLU A 115 -33.26 36.93 16.82
C GLU A 115 -32.43 37.71 15.77
N VAL A 116 -31.70 36.95 14.97
CA VAL A 116 -31.10 37.43 13.72
C VAL A 116 -32.19 37.42 12.64
N ASP A 117 -32.04 38.22 11.58
CA ASP A 117 -33.10 38.35 10.57
C ASP A 117 -33.47 36.97 9.96
N PRO A 118 -34.74 36.52 10.07
CA PRO A 118 -35.15 35.20 9.60
C PRO A 118 -35.10 35.03 8.07
N LYS A 119 -34.80 36.10 7.30
CA LYS A 119 -34.63 36.03 5.85
C LYS A 119 -33.36 35.31 5.40
N PHE A 120 -32.42 35.03 6.30
CA PHE A 120 -31.20 34.31 5.97
C PHE A 120 -31.48 32.81 5.80
N VAL A 121 -31.45 32.35 4.55
CA VAL A 121 -31.56 30.94 4.10
C VAL A 121 -30.33 30.11 4.51
N SER A 122 -29.52 30.59 5.45
CA SER A 122 -28.20 30.06 5.78
C SER A 122 -28.26 28.62 6.32
N TRP A 123 -29.31 28.28 7.07
CA TRP A 123 -29.48 26.95 7.65
C TRP A 123 -30.03 25.91 6.67
N ASN A 124 -30.81 26.33 5.66
CA ASN A 124 -31.46 25.40 4.73
C ASN A 124 -30.48 24.78 3.71
N LYS A 125 -29.23 25.26 3.68
CA LYS A 125 -28.18 24.79 2.77
C LYS A 125 -27.24 23.77 3.42
N LEU A 126 -27.45 23.46 4.69
CA LEU A 126 -26.63 22.53 5.45
C LEU A 126 -27.17 21.10 5.30
N ASP A 127 -26.27 20.13 5.22
CA ASP A 127 -26.66 18.75 5.48
C ASP A 127 -26.79 18.46 6.98
N ASP A 128 -27.27 17.27 7.32
CA ASP A 128 -27.52 16.87 8.70
C ASP A 128 -26.26 16.92 9.58
N ALA A 129 -25.08 16.62 9.04
CA ALA A 129 -23.85 16.61 9.82
C ALA A 129 -23.38 18.03 10.13
N GLN A 130 -23.39 18.91 9.13
CA GLN A 130 -23.08 20.33 9.29
C GLN A 130 -24.09 21.00 10.23
N TYR A 131 -25.39 20.73 10.03
CA TYR A 131 -26.47 21.22 10.88
C TYR A 131 -26.21 20.83 12.34
N ASN A 132 -26.02 19.54 12.61
CA ASN A 132 -25.85 19.05 13.98
C ASN A 132 -24.54 19.54 14.61
N GLN A 133 -23.47 19.65 13.82
CA GLN A 133 -22.19 20.20 14.25
C GLN A 133 -22.36 21.65 14.72
N ILE A 134 -23.00 22.51 13.93
CA ILE A 134 -23.23 23.91 14.30
C ILE A 134 -24.23 24.02 15.47
N TYR A 135 -25.29 23.21 15.46
CA TYR A 135 -26.40 23.38 16.38
C TYR A 135 -26.08 22.94 17.81
N TYR A 136 -25.33 21.86 17.98
CA TYR A 136 -25.12 21.19 19.27
C TYR A 136 -23.69 21.23 19.80
N THR A 137 -22.72 21.71 19.03
CA THR A 137 -21.32 21.74 19.49
C THR A 137 -21.03 23.04 20.22
N PRO A 138 -20.27 23.00 21.34
CA PRO A 138 -19.79 24.22 21.99
C PRO A 138 -19.06 25.13 21.00
N LEU A 139 -19.55 26.36 20.94
CA LEU A 139 -19.04 27.42 20.11
C LEU A 139 -17.76 28.00 20.72
N GLN A 140 -16.86 28.47 19.87
CA GLN A 140 -15.58 29.07 20.30
C GLN A 140 -15.53 30.55 20.00
N GLY A 141 -14.88 31.30 20.90
CA GLY A 141 -14.76 32.75 20.79
C GLY A 141 -15.40 33.46 21.98
N HIS A 142 -14.99 34.72 22.20
CA HIS A 142 -15.52 35.58 23.25
C HIS A 142 -15.52 35.00 24.69
N GLY A 143 -14.69 34.00 24.97
CA GLY A 143 -14.65 33.32 26.28
C GLY A 143 -15.75 32.28 26.50
N ALA A 144 -16.52 31.93 25.47
CA ALA A 144 -17.50 30.86 25.55
C ALA A 144 -16.84 29.51 25.89
N THR A 145 -17.51 28.74 26.74
CA THR A 145 -17.09 27.42 27.22
C THR A 145 -18.09 26.32 26.86
N THR A 146 -19.39 26.62 26.97
CA THR A 146 -20.47 25.64 26.80
C THR A 146 -21.60 26.15 25.91
N LEU A 147 -21.54 27.41 25.48
CA LEU A 147 -22.52 28.01 24.58
C LEU A 147 -22.70 27.19 23.29
N THR A 148 -23.94 26.87 22.95
CA THR A 148 -24.33 26.24 21.68
C THR A 148 -25.44 27.05 21.03
N VAL A 149 -25.67 26.88 19.71
CA VAL A 149 -26.86 27.49 19.08
C VAL A 149 -28.15 26.98 19.72
N ASN A 150 -28.20 25.70 20.11
CA ASN A 150 -29.33 25.17 20.85
C ASN A 150 -29.57 25.88 22.18
N SER A 151 -28.53 26.16 22.96
CA SER A 151 -28.67 26.85 24.26
C SER A 151 -29.03 28.33 24.12
N MET A 152 -28.74 28.96 22.96
CA MET A 152 -29.16 30.33 22.65
C MET A 152 -30.66 30.47 22.34
N GLY A 153 -31.41 29.38 22.23
CA GLY A 153 -32.81 29.39 21.80
C GLY A 153 -33.02 28.90 20.37
N GLY A 154 -31.97 28.41 19.70
CA GLY A 154 -32.03 27.73 18.41
C GLY A 154 -31.74 28.62 17.21
N ARG A 155 -32.08 28.13 16.02
CA ARG A 155 -31.65 28.69 14.72
C ARG A 155 -32.02 30.16 14.47
N ALA A 156 -33.06 30.67 15.14
CA ALA A 156 -33.49 32.06 14.97
C ALA A 156 -32.50 33.06 15.57
N PHE A 157 -31.57 32.61 16.42
CA PHE A 157 -30.61 33.45 17.15
C PHE A 157 -29.20 33.41 16.56
N ALA A 158 -28.98 32.64 15.51
CA ALA A 158 -27.68 32.48 14.87
C ALA A 158 -27.82 32.41 13.35
N GLU A 159 -27.00 33.18 12.63
CA GLU A 159 -26.87 33.13 11.19
C GLU A 159 -25.60 32.36 10.82
N VAL A 160 -25.69 31.41 9.89
CA VAL A 160 -24.53 30.62 9.48
C VAL A 160 -23.78 31.38 8.39
N GLN A 161 -22.59 31.87 8.70
CA GLN A 161 -21.77 32.61 7.75
C GLN A 161 -20.87 31.67 6.94
N THR A 162 -20.31 30.65 7.58
CA THR A 162 -19.57 29.55 6.93
C THR A 162 -19.94 28.21 7.56
N ALA A 163 -20.09 27.17 6.73
CA ALA A 163 -20.38 25.82 7.20
C ALA A 163 -19.06 25.05 7.49
N PRO A 164 -18.98 24.25 8.57
CA PRO A 164 -17.81 23.42 8.83
C PRO A 164 -17.71 22.26 7.85
N THR A 165 -16.49 21.78 7.59
CA THR A 165 -16.22 20.52 6.85
C THR A 165 -15.48 19.53 7.76
N TRP A 166 -14.88 18.45 7.23
CA TRP A 166 -13.99 17.63 8.06
C TRP A 166 -12.78 18.40 8.58
N ARG A 167 -12.26 19.38 7.81
CA ARG A 167 -11.02 20.11 8.17
C ARG A 167 -11.23 21.59 8.45
N SER A 168 -12.22 22.22 7.83
CA SER A 168 -12.44 23.66 7.94
C SER A 168 -13.44 24.01 9.04
N TRP A 169 -13.23 25.18 9.64
CA TRP A 169 -14.09 25.71 10.69
C TRP A 169 -15.31 26.38 10.07
N GLY A 170 -16.44 26.23 10.74
CA GLY A 170 -17.63 27.03 10.48
C GLY A 170 -17.64 28.30 11.31
N SER A 171 -18.61 29.17 11.04
CA SER A 171 -18.85 30.38 11.82
C SER A 171 -20.33 30.72 11.87
N VAL A 172 -20.74 31.25 13.02
CA VAL A 172 -22.08 31.78 13.24
C VAL A 172 -22.02 33.21 13.73
N TYR A 173 -22.84 34.06 13.11
CA TYR A 173 -23.09 35.41 13.56
C TYR A 173 -24.29 35.43 14.50
N THR A 174 -24.16 36.14 15.61
CA THR A 174 -25.23 36.29 16.60
C THR A 174 -25.38 37.76 16.98
N ARG A 175 -26.53 38.08 17.58
CA ARG A 175 -26.80 39.41 18.14
C ARG A 175 -27.24 39.25 19.58
N HIS A 176 -26.82 40.19 20.42
CA HIS A 176 -27.24 40.25 21.80
C HIS A 176 -27.48 41.69 22.24
N ARG A 177 -28.22 41.85 23.33
CA ARG A 177 -28.51 43.15 23.95
C ARG A 177 -27.79 43.26 25.28
N ASP A 178 -27.12 44.39 25.52
CA ASP A 178 -26.51 44.67 26.81
C ASP A 178 -27.51 45.22 27.83
N SER A 179 -27.08 45.39 29.08
CA SER A 179 -27.88 45.90 30.19
C SER A 179 -28.41 47.33 29.97
N ARG A 180 -27.84 48.08 29.03
CA ARG A 180 -28.26 49.44 28.65
C ARG A 180 -29.19 49.45 27.44
N GLY A 181 -29.56 48.29 26.92
CA GLY A 181 -30.43 48.14 25.77
C GLY A 181 -29.73 48.29 24.41
N LYS A 182 -28.41 48.45 24.38
CA LYS A 182 -27.66 48.55 23.13
C LYS A 182 -27.45 47.16 22.54
N ILE A 183 -27.61 47.07 21.22
CA ILE A 183 -27.45 45.82 20.47
C ILE A 183 -26.03 45.72 19.95
N TRP A 184 -25.44 44.55 20.18
CA TRP A 184 -24.11 44.17 19.73
C TRP A 184 -24.20 42.90 18.90
N TYR A 185 -23.20 42.68 18.06
CA TYR A 185 -23.02 41.41 17.38
C TYR A 185 -21.80 40.68 17.95
N ALA A 186 -21.83 39.36 17.83
CA ALA A 186 -20.70 38.50 18.11
C ALA A 186 -20.59 37.46 17.01
N THR A 187 -19.38 36.97 16.76
CA THR A 187 -19.16 35.88 15.83
C THR A 187 -18.50 34.76 16.58
N PHE A 188 -19.08 33.58 16.49
CA PHE A 188 -18.51 32.40 17.09
C PHE A 188 -18.06 31.42 16.04
N ASN A 189 -16.99 30.74 16.35
CA ASN A 189 -16.41 29.70 15.54
C ASN A 189 -17.02 28.34 15.89
N VAL A 190 -17.26 27.54 14.85
CA VAL A 190 -17.72 26.17 14.96
C VAL A 190 -16.55 25.27 14.58
N PRO A 191 -16.11 24.34 15.46
CA PRO A 191 -15.00 23.47 15.14
C PRO A 191 -15.32 22.54 13.95
N PRO A 192 -14.31 21.96 13.29
CA PRO A 192 -14.50 21.00 12.21
C PRO A 192 -15.31 19.77 12.65
N ILE A 193 -15.93 19.10 11.68
CA ILE A 193 -16.72 17.87 11.90
C ILE A 193 -15.84 16.70 12.32
N ALA A 194 -14.64 16.61 11.73
CA ALA A 194 -13.69 15.57 12.02
C ALA A 194 -12.52 16.10 12.86
N ASN A 195 -11.98 15.23 13.69
CA ASN A 195 -10.81 15.45 14.51
C ASN A 195 -9.75 14.38 14.18
N GLY A 196 -8.50 14.80 14.18
CA GLY A 196 -7.34 13.91 14.05
C GLY A 196 -7.12 13.39 12.62
N VAL A 197 -6.58 12.17 12.54
CA VAL A 197 -6.20 11.52 11.29
C VAL A 197 -7.46 11.06 10.53
N LEU A 198 -7.62 11.45 9.26
CA LEU A 198 -8.79 11.06 8.46
C LEU A 198 -8.59 9.72 7.76
N LEU A 199 -7.34 9.36 7.50
CA LEU A 199 -6.95 8.20 6.69
C LEU A 199 -5.82 7.43 7.37
N GLU A 200 -5.95 6.10 7.41
CA GLU A 200 -4.85 5.20 7.72
C GLU A 200 -4.58 4.31 6.50
N GLY A 201 -3.35 4.35 5.98
CA GLY A 201 -2.86 3.50 4.92
C GLY A 201 -1.91 2.42 5.44
N THR A 202 -2.07 1.18 5.00
CA THR A 202 -1.12 0.09 5.30
C THR A 202 -0.88 -0.79 4.08
N ILE A 203 0.31 -1.40 4.03
CA ILE A 203 0.65 -2.48 3.10
C ILE A 203 0.94 -3.73 3.92
N ALA A 204 0.37 -4.85 3.50
CA ALA A 204 0.67 -6.17 4.01
C ALA A 204 1.07 -7.10 2.86
N THR A 205 1.88 -8.09 3.19
CA THR A 205 2.24 -9.21 2.31
C THR A 205 1.97 -10.52 3.04
N ASP A 206 1.87 -11.62 2.31
CA ASP A 206 1.67 -12.94 2.93
C ASP A 206 2.89 -13.41 3.76
N LYS A 207 4.09 -12.87 3.44
CA LYS A 207 5.36 -13.18 4.11
C LYS A 207 6.26 -11.95 4.20
N GLU A 208 7.20 -11.95 5.14
CA GLU A 208 8.28 -10.95 5.23
C GLU A 208 9.52 -11.35 4.41
N THR A 209 9.65 -12.64 4.09
CA THR A 209 10.79 -13.20 3.35
C THR A 209 10.30 -14.14 2.26
N TYR A 210 10.82 -13.94 1.05
CA TYR A 210 10.56 -14.76 -0.13
C TYR A 210 11.86 -15.40 -0.60
N VAL A 211 11.74 -16.61 -1.14
CA VAL A 211 12.89 -17.36 -1.65
C VAL A 211 12.62 -17.73 -3.10
N ILE A 212 13.59 -17.48 -3.98
CA ILE A 212 13.69 -18.13 -5.29
C ILE A 212 14.62 -19.31 -5.10
N PRO A 213 14.09 -20.54 -4.94
CA PRO A 213 14.92 -21.70 -4.69
C PRO A 213 15.80 -22.03 -5.89
N SER A 214 16.83 -22.83 -5.67
CA SER A 214 17.82 -23.25 -6.68
C SER A 214 17.22 -23.87 -7.94
N ASN A 215 15.99 -24.40 -7.86
CA ASN A 215 15.25 -25.07 -8.93
C ASN A 215 14.10 -24.24 -9.54
N ALA A 216 13.98 -22.95 -9.18
CA ALA A 216 12.96 -22.03 -9.69
C ALA A 216 13.57 -20.76 -10.30
N THR A 217 12.82 -20.15 -11.22
CA THR A 217 13.19 -18.91 -11.91
C THR A 217 12.57 -17.66 -11.28
N SER A 218 11.53 -17.84 -10.46
CA SER A 218 10.81 -16.73 -9.82
C SER A 218 10.11 -17.16 -8.54
N THR A 219 9.66 -16.18 -7.77
CA THR A 219 8.77 -16.34 -6.62
C THR A 219 7.66 -15.29 -6.67
N THR A 220 6.48 -15.62 -6.18
CA THR A 220 5.31 -14.72 -6.22
C THR A 220 5.11 -14.05 -4.87
N VAL A 221 4.96 -12.73 -4.89
CA VAL A 221 4.61 -11.92 -3.73
C VAL A 221 3.13 -11.59 -3.79
N HIS A 222 2.36 -11.98 -2.77
CA HIS A 222 0.98 -11.54 -2.62
C HIS A 222 0.93 -10.33 -1.70
N TYR A 223 0.23 -9.29 -2.12
CA TYR A 223 0.13 -8.04 -1.37
C TYR A 223 -1.33 -7.65 -1.12
N THR A 224 -1.52 -6.82 -0.11
CA THR A 224 -2.76 -6.08 0.15
C THR A 224 -2.44 -4.68 0.65
N VAL A 225 -2.92 -3.68 -0.08
CA VAL A 225 -2.94 -2.28 0.38
C VAL A 225 -4.31 -2.00 0.96
N ARG A 226 -4.35 -1.46 2.17
CA ARG A 226 -5.59 -1.09 2.87
C ARG A 226 -5.62 0.41 3.09
N ALA A 227 -6.74 1.01 2.70
CA ALA A 227 -7.10 2.34 3.17
C ALA A 227 -8.27 2.22 4.16
N LYS A 228 -8.16 2.93 5.29
CA LYS A 228 -9.17 3.01 6.33
C LYS A 228 -9.53 4.46 6.58
N ALA A 229 -10.81 4.78 6.52
CA ALA A 229 -11.33 6.03 7.06
C ALA A 229 -11.21 6.00 8.59
N ALA A 230 -10.31 6.83 9.12
CA ALA A 230 -9.91 6.86 10.53
C ALA A 230 -10.42 8.09 11.29
N GLY A 231 -11.13 9.00 10.59
CA GLY A 231 -11.67 10.22 11.17
C GLY A 231 -12.48 9.95 12.44
N THR A 232 -12.31 10.82 13.42
CA THR A 232 -13.06 10.80 14.68
C THR A 232 -13.87 12.08 14.81
N GLY A 233 -14.91 12.09 15.64
CA GLY A 233 -15.77 13.26 15.80
C GLY A 233 -17.22 12.84 16.03
N LYS A 234 -17.96 13.60 16.83
CA LYS A 234 -19.34 13.24 17.21
C LYS A 234 -20.26 13.11 15.99
N TYR A 235 -20.03 13.94 14.98
CA TYR A 235 -20.83 13.99 13.75
C TYR A 235 -20.06 13.53 12.52
N PHE A 236 -18.86 12.96 12.70
CA PHE A 236 -18.17 12.26 11.64
C PHE A 236 -18.89 10.94 11.32
N ASN A 237 -19.14 10.68 10.05
CA ASN A 237 -19.80 9.46 9.59
C ASN A 237 -19.25 9.03 8.23
N PHE A 238 -19.11 7.72 8.01
CA PHE A 238 -18.69 7.18 6.73
C PHE A 238 -19.61 7.54 5.57
N ASN A 239 -20.89 7.87 5.80
CA ASN A 239 -21.76 8.40 4.73
C ASN A 239 -21.23 9.69 4.08
N GLN A 240 -20.32 10.41 4.76
CA GLN A 240 -19.64 11.59 4.27
C GLN A 240 -18.40 11.25 3.43
N VAL A 241 -18.02 9.98 3.32
CA VAL A 241 -16.91 9.53 2.47
C VAL A 241 -17.40 9.46 1.03
N LYS A 242 -16.97 10.41 0.20
CA LYS A 242 -17.22 10.44 -1.25
C LYS A 242 -16.36 9.40 -1.96
N SER A 243 -15.08 9.32 -1.62
CA SER A 243 -14.17 8.32 -2.17
C SER A 243 -13.14 7.88 -1.14
N LEU A 244 -12.89 6.58 -1.05
CA LEU A 244 -11.78 5.98 -0.32
C LEU A 244 -11.05 5.06 -1.30
N LYS A 245 -9.75 5.30 -1.53
CA LYS A 245 -8.95 4.63 -2.54
C LYS A 245 -7.75 3.90 -1.94
N ALA A 246 -7.43 2.75 -2.51
CA ALA A 246 -6.18 2.03 -2.27
C ALA A 246 -5.57 1.58 -3.62
N ALA A 247 -4.27 1.80 -3.76
CA ALA A 247 -3.47 1.43 -4.93
C ALA A 247 -2.09 0.92 -4.49
N PHE A 248 -1.47 0.11 -5.34
CA PHE A 248 -0.17 -0.49 -5.09
C PHE A 248 0.81 -0.12 -6.19
N ASP A 249 2.04 0.25 -5.80
CA ASP A 249 3.16 0.42 -6.70
C ASP A 249 4.28 -0.59 -6.32
N PRO A 250 4.44 -1.68 -7.09
CA PRO A 250 5.42 -2.72 -6.79
C PRO A 250 6.88 -2.24 -6.86
N LYS A 251 7.18 -1.09 -7.47
CA LYS A 251 8.57 -0.68 -7.78
C LYS A 251 8.91 0.78 -7.41
N GLY A 252 8.02 1.49 -6.72
CA GLY A 252 8.27 2.86 -6.26
C GLY A 252 8.58 3.85 -7.39
N ASN A 253 7.96 3.65 -8.56
CA ASN A 253 8.06 4.58 -9.67
C ASN A 253 7.04 5.70 -9.44
N SER A 254 7.45 6.71 -8.67
CA SER A 254 6.64 7.85 -8.21
C SER A 254 6.09 8.80 -9.29
N ASN A 255 6.00 8.37 -10.56
CA ASN A 255 5.19 9.03 -11.60
C ASN A 255 3.81 8.39 -11.69
N LEU A 256 3.11 8.33 -10.56
CA LEU A 256 1.82 7.64 -10.42
C LEU A 256 0.68 8.42 -11.11
N GLY A 257 0.56 8.21 -12.43
CA GLY A 257 -0.73 8.18 -13.10
C GLY A 257 -1.48 6.94 -12.63
N ILE A 258 -2.05 6.97 -11.41
CA ILE A 258 -2.70 5.81 -10.77
C ILE A 258 -3.94 5.39 -11.58
N SER A 259 -3.76 4.48 -12.53
CA SER A 259 -4.86 3.92 -13.32
C SER A 259 -5.47 2.67 -12.68
N ASP A 260 -4.74 1.97 -11.80
CA ASP A 260 -5.20 0.75 -11.15
C ASP A 260 -5.36 0.94 -9.63
N TYR A 261 -6.60 1.27 -9.22
CA TYR A 261 -6.98 1.45 -7.83
C TYR A 261 -8.35 0.85 -7.55
N ASN A 262 -8.57 0.45 -6.30
CA ASN A 262 -9.92 0.18 -5.80
C ASN A 262 -10.46 1.44 -5.12
N SER A 263 -11.68 1.85 -5.46
CA SER A 263 -12.37 2.99 -4.87
C SER A 263 -13.73 2.58 -4.35
N THR A 264 -14.04 2.97 -3.13
CA THR A 264 -15.37 2.82 -2.53
C THR A 264 -15.89 4.18 -2.04
N SER A 265 -17.20 4.27 -1.85
CA SER A 265 -17.87 5.44 -1.26
C SER A 265 -18.72 4.97 -0.09
N LYS A 266 -18.90 5.81 0.92
CA LYS A 266 -19.72 5.50 2.11
C LYS A 266 -19.26 4.26 2.89
N GLN A 267 -17.96 3.97 2.85
CA GLN A 267 -17.36 2.78 3.46
C GLN A 267 -16.22 3.19 4.39
N GLN A 268 -16.01 2.41 5.44
CA GLN A 268 -14.87 2.59 6.34
C GLN A 268 -13.56 2.07 5.73
N TYR A 269 -13.64 1.09 4.83
CA TYR A 269 -12.46 0.41 4.28
C TYR A 269 -12.54 0.23 2.77
N THR A 270 -11.38 0.24 2.13
CA THR A 270 -11.17 -0.34 0.81
C THR A 270 -9.83 -1.09 0.81
N LEU A 271 -9.74 -2.11 -0.03
CA LEU A 271 -8.58 -2.97 -0.15
C LEU A 271 -8.21 -3.09 -1.62
N LYS A 272 -6.92 -3.02 -1.94
CA LYS A 272 -6.36 -3.44 -3.22
C LYS A 272 -5.40 -4.58 -2.96
N SER A 273 -5.77 -5.77 -3.43
CA SER A 273 -4.94 -6.97 -3.33
C SER A 273 -4.49 -7.42 -4.71
N GLY A 274 -3.35 -8.09 -4.78
CA GLY A 274 -2.82 -8.62 -6.02
C GLY A 274 -1.56 -9.43 -5.79
N SER A 275 -0.88 -9.73 -6.88
CA SER A 275 0.41 -10.41 -6.85
C SER A 275 1.33 -9.91 -7.95
N PHE A 276 2.62 -9.99 -7.70
CA PHE A 276 3.66 -9.77 -8.70
C PHE A 276 4.78 -10.79 -8.51
N ASN A 277 5.55 -11.02 -9.56
CA ASN A 277 6.66 -11.97 -9.54
C ASN A 277 7.98 -11.23 -9.37
N LEU A 278 8.83 -11.80 -8.53
CA LEU A 278 10.23 -11.45 -8.42
C LEU A 278 11.02 -12.52 -9.15
N THR A 279 11.90 -12.12 -10.06
CA THR A 279 12.60 -13.05 -10.95
C THR A 279 14.09 -13.12 -10.64
N ARG A 280 14.68 -14.29 -10.90
CA ARG A 280 16.11 -14.52 -10.76
C ARG A 280 16.92 -13.56 -11.64
N ASP A 281 16.41 -13.26 -12.83
CA ASP A 281 17.05 -12.38 -13.81
C ASP A 281 17.14 -10.91 -13.34
N GLU A 282 16.15 -10.45 -12.56
CA GLU A 282 16.14 -9.07 -12.03
C GLU A 282 17.07 -8.89 -10.82
N TYR A 283 17.19 -9.90 -9.94
CA TYR A 283 17.85 -9.73 -8.64
C TYR A 283 19.20 -10.45 -8.53
N GLY A 284 19.46 -11.52 -9.28
CA GLY A 284 20.71 -12.30 -9.14
C GLY A 284 20.83 -13.00 -7.78
N VAL A 285 21.84 -13.87 -7.63
CA VAL A 285 22.07 -14.67 -6.41
C VAL A 285 22.44 -13.79 -5.22
N GLY A 286 21.82 -14.03 -4.06
CA GLY A 286 22.08 -13.29 -2.83
C GLY A 286 20.82 -12.90 -2.08
N THR A 287 20.98 -12.01 -1.10
CA THR A 287 19.88 -11.45 -0.29
C THR A 287 19.63 -10.01 -0.69
N HIS A 288 18.37 -9.70 -0.98
CA HIS A 288 17.92 -8.40 -1.47
C HIS A 288 16.84 -7.81 -0.58
N THR A 289 16.85 -6.49 -0.46
CA THR A 289 15.84 -5.72 0.24
C THR A 289 14.94 -5.04 -0.79
N ILE A 290 13.64 -5.33 -0.74
CA ILE A 290 12.67 -4.81 -1.71
C ILE A 290 11.70 -3.90 -0.98
N ARG A 291 11.65 -2.64 -1.40
CA ARG A 291 10.71 -1.64 -0.91
C ARG A 291 9.46 -1.65 -1.77
N LEU A 292 8.33 -1.85 -1.11
CA LEU A 292 6.99 -1.81 -1.68
C LEU A 292 6.34 -0.49 -1.31
N GLU A 293 5.69 0.15 -2.27
CA GLU A 293 5.00 1.41 -2.06
C GLU A 293 3.52 1.26 -2.41
N GLY A 294 2.72 2.10 -1.80
CA GLY A 294 1.29 2.09 -1.96
C GLY A 294 0.77 3.49 -1.83
N TYR A 295 -0.46 3.67 -2.27
CA TYR A 295 -1.12 4.96 -2.24
C TYR A 295 -2.52 4.76 -1.68
N THR A 296 -2.87 5.56 -0.69
CA THR A 296 -4.23 5.62 -0.17
C THR A 296 -4.71 7.05 -0.17
N SER A 297 -6.01 7.24 -0.44
CA SER A 297 -6.62 8.57 -0.36
C SER A 297 -8.05 8.49 0.15
N ILE A 298 -8.49 9.47 0.91
CA ILE A 298 -9.88 9.69 1.28
C ILE A 298 -10.33 11.06 0.76
N GLU A 299 -11.59 11.16 0.38
CA GLU A 299 -12.26 12.39 -0.04
C GLU A 299 -13.65 12.45 0.61
N SER A 300 -13.98 13.57 1.24
CA SER A 300 -15.29 13.83 1.83
C SER A 300 -16.32 14.28 0.78
N VAL A 301 -17.62 14.28 1.13
CA VAL A 301 -18.68 14.87 0.31
C VAL A 301 -18.55 16.39 0.18
N TRP A 302 -17.83 17.01 1.12
CA TRP A 302 -17.37 18.40 1.07
C TRP A 302 -15.92 18.46 0.59
N GLY A 303 -15.45 17.46 -0.18
CA GLY A 303 -14.13 17.23 -0.76
C GLY A 303 -12.88 17.38 0.10
N ASP A 304 -12.99 17.35 1.43
CA ASP A 304 -11.81 17.25 2.27
C ASP A 304 -11.00 16.01 1.90
N LYS A 305 -9.72 16.21 1.57
CA LYS A 305 -8.83 15.13 1.18
C LYS A 305 -7.80 14.82 2.25
N ASP A 306 -7.40 13.56 2.28
CA ASP A 306 -6.19 13.10 2.95
C ASP A 306 -5.55 12.03 2.08
N VAL A 307 -4.22 12.01 2.04
CA VAL A 307 -3.43 11.12 1.21
C VAL A 307 -2.31 10.54 2.06
N GLN A 308 -2.06 9.25 1.91
CA GLN A 308 -0.91 8.59 2.51
C GLN A 308 -0.22 7.67 1.52
N GLU A 309 1.09 7.57 1.67
CA GLU A 309 1.96 6.70 0.88
C GLU A 309 2.56 5.63 1.80
N PRO A 310 1.78 4.61 2.20
CA PRO A 310 2.31 3.56 3.05
C PRO A 310 3.42 2.81 2.31
N SER A 311 4.43 2.37 3.04
CA SER A 311 5.52 1.55 2.51
C SER A 311 5.79 0.34 3.39
N LYS A 312 6.30 -0.72 2.77
CA LYS A 312 6.72 -1.94 3.45
C LYS A 312 7.99 -2.46 2.80
N THR A 313 8.89 -3.00 3.61
CA THR A 313 10.10 -3.67 3.10
C THR A 313 9.97 -5.17 3.29
N ILE A 314 10.33 -5.94 2.26
CA ILE A 314 10.42 -7.41 2.30
C ILE A 314 11.85 -7.85 1.97
N THR A 315 12.19 -9.07 2.35
CA THR A 315 13.47 -9.72 2.01
C THR A 315 13.26 -10.74 0.89
N LEU A 316 14.10 -10.70 -0.13
CA LEU A 316 14.19 -11.73 -1.17
C LEU A 316 15.53 -12.45 -1.04
N ILE A 317 15.50 -13.78 -0.99
CA ILE A 317 16.68 -14.64 -1.05
C ILE A 317 16.66 -15.37 -2.38
N VAL A 318 17.71 -15.20 -3.17
CA VAL A 318 17.92 -15.95 -4.41
C VAL A 318 19.02 -16.96 -4.18
N GLU A 319 18.65 -18.23 -4.10
CA GLU A 319 19.61 -19.32 -3.94
C GLU A 319 20.45 -19.50 -5.20
N PRO A 320 21.73 -19.90 -5.12
CA PRO A 320 22.49 -20.30 -6.30
C PRO A 320 21.77 -21.43 -7.06
N GLU A 321 21.93 -21.47 -8.38
CA GLU A 321 21.40 -22.61 -9.15
C GLU A 321 22.04 -23.92 -8.68
N ALA A 322 21.25 -24.99 -8.65
CA ALA A 322 21.77 -26.29 -8.27
C ALA A 322 22.83 -26.77 -9.27
N ASP A 323 23.92 -27.35 -8.75
CA ASP A 323 24.92 -28.00 -9.59
C ASP A 323 24.26 -29.10 -10.43
N ARG A 324 24.42 -29.00 -11.75
CA ARG A 324 23.82 -29.93 -12.70
C ARG A 324 24.76 -31.11 -12.90
N TYR A 325 24.27 -32.33 -12.73
CA TYR A 325 25.05 -33.54 -12.98
C TYR A 325 24.17 -34.70 -13.46
N THR A 326 24.79 -35.65 -14.16
CA THR A 326 24.14 -36.87 -14.65
C THR A 326 24.68 -38.08 -13.91
N GLU A 327 23.77 -38.95 -13.45
CA GLU A 327 24.07 -40.28 -12.94
C GLU A 327 23.80 -41.31 -14.05
N THR A 328 24.64 -42.35 -14.15
CA THR A 328 24.43 -43.48 -15.07
C THR A 328 24.29 -44.77 -14.29
N THR A 329 23.24 -45.54 -14.58
CA THR A 329 23.16 -46.95 -14.20
C THR A 329 23.34 -47.84 -15.43
N PHE A 330 23.91 -49.03 -15.21
CA PHE A 330 24.29 -49.94 -16.28
C PHE A 330 23.92 -51.38 -15.90
N GLU A 331 23.09 -52.02 -16.72
CA GLU A 331 22.57 -53.37 -16.51
C GLU A 331 22.90 -54.23 -17.73
N VAL A 332 23.31 -55.48 -17.52
CA VAL A 332 23.60 -56.42 -18.61
C VAL A 332 22.69 -57.65 -18.53
N THR A 333 22.26 -58.18 -19.66
CA THR A 333 21.40 -59.37 -19.72
C THR A 333 21.79 -60.26 -20.91
N PRO A 334 22.11 -61.54 -20.68
CA PRO A 334 22.22 -62.20 -19.38
C PRO A 334 23.45 -61.75 -18.59
N GLU A 335 23.37 -61.72 -17.25
CA GLU A 335 24.53 -61.50 -16.36
C GLU A 335 25.40 -62.77 -16.27
N LEU A 336 24.76 -63.94 -16.32
CA LEU A 336 25.39 -65.26 -16.32
C LEU A 336 24.61 -66.17 -17.26
N THR A 337 25.32 -66.93 -18.08
CA THR A 337 24.72 -67.96 -18.93
C THR A 337 25.65 -69.14 -19.11
N LYS A 338 25.08 -70.32 -19.33
CA LYS A 338 25.85 -71.51 -19.69
C LYS A 338 26.27 -71.41 -21.15
N PHE A 339 27.54 -71.69 -21.44
CA PHE A 339 28.06 -71.66 -22.80
C PHE A 339 27.62 -72.93 -23.57
N GLU A 340 26.78 -72.75 -24.58
CA GLU A 340 26.21 -73.84 -25.41
C GLU A 340 26.91 -73.96 -26.78
N ASN A 341 28.18 -73.58 -26.87
CA ASN A 341 28.98 -73.62 -28.11
C ASN A 341 28.41 -72.79 -29.27
N THR A 342 27.71 -71.70 -28.95
CA THR A 342 27.17 -70.71 -29.89
C THR A 342 27.60 -69.30 -29.47
N ASP A 343 27.44 -68.33 -30.37
CA ASP A 343 27.62 -66.93 -30.03
C ASP A 343 26.66 -66.54 -28.89
N VAL A 344 27.14 -65.69 -27.99
CA VAL A 344 26.35 -65.20 -26.85
C VAL A 344 25.96 -63.76 -27.12
N VAL A 345 24.65 -63.52 -27.21
CA VAL A 345 24.10 -62.17 -27.34
C VAL A 345 23.91 -61.58 -25.94
N VAL A 346 24.51 -60.41 -25.70
CA VAL A 346 24.41 -59.64 -24.47
C VAL A 346 23.74 -58.31 -24.76
N ASN A 347 22.66 -58.02 -24.04
CA ASN A 347 21.99 -56.73 -24.08
C ASN A 347 22.48 -55.89 -22.89
N ALA A 348 23.03 -54.72 -23.18
CA ALA A 348 23.58 -53.80 -22.20
C ALA A 348 22.72 -52.53 -22.15
N LYS A 349 21.92 -52.36 -21.10
CA LYS A 349 21.05 -51.22 -20.89
C LYS A 349 21.78 -50.13 -20.11
N VAL A 350 21.92 -48.96 -20.72
CA VAL A 350 22.44 -47.74 -20.09
C VAL A 350 21.25 -46.85 -19.74
N THR A 351 21.10 -46.46 -18.48
CA THR A 351 20.08 -45.49 -18.04
C THR A 351 20.78 -44.24 -17.50
N GLY A 352 20.38 -43.07 -18.01
CA GLY A 352 20.86 -41.78 -17.55
C GLY A 352 19.78 -41.04 -16.76
N LYS A 353 20.17 -40.39 -15.67
CA LYS A 353 19.29 -39.53 -14.86
C LYS A 353 19.96 -38.18 -14.60
N LEU A 354 19.30 -37.09 -14.95
CA LEU A 354 19.77 -35.72 -14.79
C LEU A 354 19.23 -35.12 -13.49
N TYR A 355 20.14 -34.57 -12.68
CA TYR A 355 19.84 -33.85 -11.45
C TYR A 355 20.20 -32.36 -11.59
N GLY A 356 19.60 -31.52 -10.76
CA GLY A 356 19.83 -30.06 -10.75
C GLY A 356 19.13 -29.29 -11.87
N LEU A 357 18.23 -29.93 -12.64
CA LEU A 357 17.40 -29.31 -13.67
C LEU A 357 15.93 -29.74 -13.52
N THR A 358 15.01 -28.78 -13.56
CA THR A 358 13.55 -29.00 -13.54
C THR A 358 12.90 -28.71 -14.89
N ASP A 359 13.35 -27.66 -15.58
CA ASP A 359 12.87 -27.28 -16.90
C ASP A 359 13.47 -28.18 -17.99
N THR A 360 12.68 -29.15 -18.44
CA THR A 360 13.11 -30.10 -19.48
C THR A 360 13.22 -29.47 -20.87
N THR A 361 12.69 -28.26 -21.09
CA THR A 361 12.79 -27.59 -22.39
C THR A 361 14.22 -27.22 -22.74
N LYS A 362 15.09 -27.08 -21.71
CA LYS A 362 16.54 -26.84 -21.84
C LYS A 362 17.33 -28.08 -22.27
N ILE A 363 16.71 -29.26 -22.30
CA ILE A 363 17.34 -30.49 -22.79
C ILE A 363 17.25 -30.53 -24.31
N LYS A 364 18.41 -30.65 -24.96
CA LYS A 364 18.49 -30.84 -26.40
C LYS A 364 18.36 -32.33 -26.73
N ARG A 365 19.17 -33.18 -26.10
CA ARG A 365 19.14 -34.65 -26.26
C ARG A 365 19.97 -35.41 -25.24
N TRP A 366 19.71 -36.71 -25.13
CA TRP A 366 20.54 -37.69 -24.47
C TRP A 366 21.55 -38.33 -25.44
N ILE A 367 22.74 -38.62 -24.94
CA ILE A 367 23.82 -39.28 -25.65
C ILE A 367 24.22 -40.51 -24.83
N PHE A 368 23.93 -41.69 -25.36
CA PHE A 368 24.30 -42.96 -24.74
C PHE A 368 25.51 -43.54 -25.45
N SER A 369 26.41 -44.17 -24.69
CA SER A 369 27.51 -44.92 -25.28
C SER A 369 27.79 -46.18 -24.48
N ALA A 370 28.08 -47.28 -25.17
CA ALA A 370 28.52 -48.52 -24.55
C ALA A 370 29.62 -49.19 -25.38
N ARG A 371 30.51 -49.91 -24.70
CA ARG A 371 31.58 -50.70 -25.31
C ARG A 371 32.00 -51.87 -24.45
N GLU A 372 32.57 -52.88 -25.09
CA GLU A 372 33.46 -53.84 -24.42
C GLU A 372 34.68 -53.09 -23.85
N LYS A 373 35.11 -53.45 -22.63
CA LYS A 373 36.15 -52.72 -21.89
C LYS A 373 37.48 -52.64 -22.65
N GLU A 374 37.80 -53.68 -23.40
CA GLU A 374 38.99 -53.83 -24.22
C GLU A 374 38.93 -53.09 -25.57
N VAL A 375 37.74 -52.69 -26.03
CA VAL A 375 37.55 -51.97 -27.29
C VAL A 375 37.58 -50.47 -27.01
N THR A 376 38.40 -49.69 -27.71
CA THR A 376 38.52 -48.24 -27.46
C THR A 376 37.35 -47.42 -27.99
N THR A 377 36.72 -47.85 -29.10
CA THR A 377 35.63 -47.14 -29.77
C THR A 377 34.26 -47.63 -29.29
N PRO A 378 33.42 -46.75 -28.70
CA PRO A 378 32.08 -47.15 -28.28
C PRO A 378 31.04 -47.10 -29.39
N GLN A 379 30.04 -47.96 -29.27
CA GLN A 379 28.74 -47.73 -29.91
C GLN A 379 28.10 -46.51 -29.24
N THR A 380 27.53 -45.61 -30.03
CA THR A 380 26.92 -44.36 -29.52
C THR A 380 25.53 -44.22 -30.11
N GLU A 381 24.58 -43.82 -29.29
CA GLU A 381 23.21 -43.55 -29.70
C GLU A 381 22.76 -42.17 -29.20
N LEU A 382 22.02 -41.44 -30.03
CA LEU A 382 21.45 -40.14 -29.71
C LEU A 382 19.94 -40.28 -29.55
N LYS A 383 19.38 -39.69 -28.49
CA LYS A 383 17.94 -39.65 -28.24
C LYS A 383 17.48 -38.23 -27.97
N ASP A 384 16.67 -37.67 -28.87
CA ASP A 384 16.11 -36.31 -28.75
C ASP A 384 14.95 -36.21 -27.72
N GLU A 385 15.04 -36.98 -26.63
CA GLU A 385 14.06 -37.03 -25.56
C GLU A 385 14.30 -35.88 -24.57
N LYS A 386 13.26 -35.07 -24.32
CA LYS A 386 13.29 -33.96 -23.35
C LYS A 386 12.78 -34.39 -21.98
N THR A 387 13.44 -35.38 -21.41
CA THR A 387 13.08 -35.99 -20.13
C THR A 387 14.27 -35.99 -19.16
N LEU A 388 13.98 -35.95 -17.85
CA LEU A 388 15.02 -36.01 -16.81
C LEU A 388 15.64 -37.41 -16.66
N THR A 389 14.98 -38.44 -17.20
CA THR A 389 15.47 -39.83 -17.22
C THR A 389 15.26 -40.40 -18.61
N SER A 390 16.28 -41.08 -19.15
CA SER A 390 16.20 -41.79 -20.42
C SER A 390 17.09 -43.03 -20.39
N SER A 391 16.84 -43.99 -21.28
CA SER A 391 17.67 -45.20 -21.39
C SER A 391 17.77 -45.71 -22.82
N HIS A 392 18.83 -46.46 -23.10
CA HIS A 392 19.05 -47.17 -24.35
C HIS A 392 19.74 -48.53 -24.10
N THR A 393 19.42 -49.52 -24.93
CA THR A 393 19.98 -50.87 -24.83
C THR A 393 20.84 -51.15 -26.06
N PHE A 394 22.12 -51.40 -25.82
CA PHE A 394 23.08 -51.83 -26.84
C PHE A 394 23.12 -53.36 -26.89
N GLN A 395 23.31 -53.91 -28.08
CA GLN A 395 23.49 -55.33 -28.27
C GLN A 395 24.93 -55.64 -28.65
N PHE A 396 25.54 -56.56 -27.91
CA PHE A 396 26.87 -57.10 -28.17
C PHE A 396 26.74 -58.60 -28.47
N THR A 397 27.54 -59.07 -29.41
CA THR A 397 27.63 -60.49 -29.73
C THR A 397 29.03 -60.94 -29.41
N ILE A 398 29.18 -61.82 -28.42
CA ILE A 398 30.43 -62.46 -28.08
C ILE A 398 30.56 -63.70 -28.99
N PRO A 399 31.52 -63.72 -29.94
CA PRO A 399 31.68 -64.86 -30.84
C PRO A 399 32.10 -66.11 -30.05
N LYS A 400 31.58 -67.28 -30.43
CA LYS A 400 31.95 -68.55 -29.79
C LYS A 400 33.47 -68.78 -29.77
N GLU A 401 34.18 -68.34 -30.81
CA GLU A 401 35.65 -68.49 -30.90
C GLU A 401 36.36 -67.66 -29.82
N LYS A 402 35.84 -66.48 -29.47
CA LYS A 402 36.39 -65.62 -28.41
C LYS A 402 36.29 -66.31 -27.04
N ILE A 403 35.19 -67.01 -26.81
CA ILE A 403 34.93 -67.76 -25.57
C ILE A 403 35.83 -69.01 -25.52
N ILE A 404 35.87 -69.79 -26.60
CA ILE A 404 36.69 -71.01 -26.71
C ILE A 404 38.18 -70.69 -26.52
N ASN A 405 38.67 -69.63 -27.18
CA ASN A 405 40.07 -69.20 -27.10
C ASN A 405 40.41 -68.52 -25.75
N GLY A 406 39.42 -67.98 -25.06
CA GLY A 406 39.57 -67.35 -23.75
C GLY A 406 39.70 -68.35 -22.59
N PHE A 407 39.44 -69.64 -22.82
CA PHE A 407 39.56 -70.68 -21.81
C PHE A 407 41.02 -71.14 -21.63
N VAL A 408 41.78 -70.44 -20.79
CA VAL A 408 43.15 -70.81 -20.44
C VAL A 408 43.15 -71.92 -19.37
N ASP A 409 43.94 -72.96 -19.63
CA ASP A 409 44.27 -74.13 -18.80
C ASP A 409 43.17 -75.14 -18.43
N ALA A 410 43.53 -76.42 -18.64
CA ALA A 410 42.76 -77.58 -18.23
C ALA A 410 43.02 -77.83 -16.75
N VAL A 411 41.97 -77.80 -15.91
CA VAL A 411 41.72 -78.69 -14.74
C VAL A 411 40.59 -78.17 -13.83
N THR A 412 40.01 -76.98 -14.02
CA THR A 412 38.84 -76.54 -13.22
C THR A 412 37.84 -75.73 -14.06
N VAL A 413 36.61 -75.56 -13.55
CA VAL A 413 35.47 -74.89 -14.23
C VAL A 413 35.93 -73.67 -15.03
N LYS A 414 35.71 -73.70 -16.33
CA LYS A 414 36.17 -72.70 -17.29
C LYS A 414 35.18 -71.53 -17.31
N GLU A 415 35.52 -70.42 -16.68
CA GLU A 415 34.74 -69.18 -16.71
C GLU A 415 35.30 -68.20 -17.74
N PHE A 416 34.42 -67.56 -18.52
CA PHE A 416 34.76 -66.45 -19.40
C PHE A 416 34.05 -65.19 -18.90
N VAL A 417 34.82 -64.14 -18.61
CA VAL A 417 34.28 -62.87 -18.09
C VAL A 417 34.44 -61.78 -19.12
N GLN A 418 33.31 -61.22 -19.57
CA GLN A 418 33.26 -60.05 -20.44
C GLN A 418 32.86 -58.82 -19.62
N THR A 419 33.68 -57.76 -19.66
CA THR A 419 33.34 -56.49 -19.00
C THR A 419 32.89 -55.47 -20.05
N TYR A 420 31.84 -54.72 -19.72
CA TYR A 420 31.33 -53.63 -20.54
C TYR A 420 31.39 -52.31 -19.76
N VAL A 421 31.46 -51.19 -20.50
CA VAL A 421 31.44 -49.84 -19.96
C VAL A 421 30.31 -49.08 -20.64
N GLY A 422 29.34 -48.61 -19.85
CA GLY A 422 28.27 -47.73 -20.30
C GLY A 422 28.41 -46.31 -19.77
N ARG A 423 27.99 -45.32 -20.55
CA ARG A 423 27.93 -43.91 -20.14
C ARG A 423 26.69 -43.25 -20.74
N ALA A 424 26.00 -42.44 -19.93
CA ALA A 424 25.01 -41.50 -20.42
C ALA A 424 25.52 -40.06 -20.26
N LYS A 425 25.19 -39.19 -21.21
CA LYS A 425 25.40 -37.74 -21.13
C LYS A 425 24.15 -37.02 -21.60
N VAL A 426 23.99 -35.78 -21.17
CA VAL A 426 22.93 -34.90 -21.67
C VAL A 426 23.55 -33.67 -22.32
N GLU A 427 23.06 -33.33 -23.51
CA GLU A 427 23.33 -32.06 -24.16
C GLU A 427 22.19 -31.10 -23.82
N LEU A 428 22.51 -29.95 -23.24
CA LEU A 428 21.58 -28.86 -23.01
C LEU A 428 21.68 -27.86 -24.16
N ILE A 429 20.65 -27.05 -24.37
CA ILE A 429 20.59 -26.07 -25.48
C ILE A 429 21.79 -25.11 -25.47
N ASP A 430 22.40 -24.85 -24.31
CA ASP A 430 23.53 -23.92 -24.16
C ASP A 430 24.86 -24.56 -23.66
N PHE A 431 24.90 -25.84 -23.25
CA PHE A 431 26.10 -26.49 -22.68
C PHE A 431 26.09 -28.03 -22.78
N ILE A 432 27.27 -28.66 -22.72
CA ILE A 432 27.42 -30.13 -22.54
C ILE A 432 27.87 -30.42 -21.11
N LEU A 433 27.12 -31.25 -20.37
CA LEU A 433 27.52 -31.72 -19.04
C LEU A 433 28.24 -33.07 -19.15
N THR A 434 29.34 -33.23 -18.40
CA THR A 434 30.12 -34.47 -18.34
C THR A 434 30.05 -35.07 -16.93
N MET A 435 29.97 -36.40 -16.83
CA MET A 435 29.69 -37.15 -15.60
C MET A 435 30.73 -36.99 -14.48
N ARG A 436 30.29 -37.18 -13.23
CA ARG A 436 31.14 -37.64 -12.11
C ARG A 436 30.99 -39.16 -11.98
N ASN A 437 32.12 -39.87 -11.84
CA ASN A 437 32.16 -41.32 -11.60
C ASN A 437 31.91 -41.66 -10.14
#